data_AF-A0A517Q911-F1
#
_entry.id   AF-A0A517Q911-F1
#
_cell.length_a   1.000
_cell.length_b   1.000
_cell.length_c   1.000
_cell.angle_alpha   90.00
_cell.angle_beta   90.00
_cell.angle_gamma   90.00
#
_symmetry.space_group_name_H-M   'P 1'
#
loop_
_entity.id
_entity.type
_entity.pdbx_description
1 polymer ?
#
loop_
_entity_poly.entity_id
_entity_poly.type
_entity_poly.pdbx_seq_one_letter_code
_entity_poly.pdbx_strand_id
1 'polypeptide(L)'
;MNAIIDKRLNDIAEALKAKFSETALRGSGSASFVYVQANGRAAEASIDNDAVWIEFWDAVVDDDPIPSVREKKVNTADEAQTEIACWLLSVGAGGDE
;
A
#
# COMPACT_ATOMS: atom_id res chain seq x y z
N MET A 1 14.72 15.29 -0.74
CA MET A 1 13.66 14.47 -0.10
C MET A 1 13.40 15.09 1.26
N ASN A 2 12.13 15.34 1.61
CA ASN A 2 11.78 15.87 2.92
C ASN A 2 11.91 14.72 3.94
N ALA A 3 12.79 14.86 4.94
CA ALA A 3 13.04 13.81 5.93
C ALA A 3 11.77 13.30 6.64
N ILE A 4 10.71 14.13 6.68
CA ILE A 4 9.40 13.77 7.21
C ILE A 4 8.68 12.75 6.32
N ILE A 5 8.76 12.89 4.99
CA ILE A 5 8.19 11.96 4.01
C ILE A 5 8.87 10.60 4.16
N ASP A 6 10.21 10.61 4.22
CA ASP A 6 11.02 9.41 4.35
C ASP A 6 10.67 8.66 5.64
N LYS A 7 10.50 9.39 6.76
CA LYS A 7 10.10 8.79 8.02
C LYS A 7 8.71 8.14 7.93
N ARG A 8 7.73 8.84 7.37
CA ARG A 8 6.34 8.33 7.29
C ARG A 8 6.24 7.07 6.43
N LEU A 9 6.89 7.05 5.27
CA LEU A 9 6.92 5.86 4.42
C LEU A 9 7.65 4.69 5.11
N ASN A 10 8.76 4.97 5.82
CA ASN A 10 9.43 3.94 6.61
C ASN A 10 8.56 3.40 7.75
N ASP A 11 7.84 4.26 8.49
CA ASP A 11 6.94 3.83 9.56
C ASP A 11 5.84 2.90 9.01
N ILE A 12 5.25 3.25 7.85
CA ILE A 12 4.26 2.40 7.15
C ILE A 12 4.91 1.07 6.74
N ALA A 13 6.09 1.11 6.11
CA ALA A 13 6.77 -0.07 5.62
C ALA A 13 7.14 -1.05 6.75
N GLU A 14 7.70 -0.56 7.86
CA GLU A 14 8.09 -1.40 9.00
C GLU A 14 6.87 -2.05 9.66
N ALA A 15 5.78 -1.30 9.80
CA ALA A 15 4.54 -1.83 10.36
C ALA A 15 3.90 -2.92 9.46
N LEU A 16 4.00 -2.76 8.13
CA LEU A 16 3.50 -3.74 7.17
C LEU A 16 4.43 -4.96 7.04
N LYS A 17 5.75 -4.78 7.08
CA LYS A 17 6.74 -5.89 7.07
C LYS A 17 6.57 -6.84 8.25
N ALA A 18 6.11 -6.33 9.40
CA ALA A 18 5.80 -7.16 10.56
C ALA A 18 4.62 -8.13 10.31
N LYS A 19 3.80 -7.90 9.27
CA LYS A 19 2.58 -8.66 8.95
C LYS A 19 2.64 -9.35 7.59
N PHE A 20 3.33 -8.76 6.61
CA PHE A 20 3.33 -9.18 5.21
C PHE A 20 4.77 -9.23 4.69
N SER A 21 5.22 -10.43 4.29
CA SER A 21 6.59 -10.68 3.82
C SER A 21 6.91 -9.96 2.51
N GLU A 22 5.91 -9.73 1.66
CA GLU A 22 6.08 -9.05 0.36
C GLU A 22 5.83 -7.55 0.49
N THR A 23 6.53 -6.90 1.43
CA THR A 23 6.50 -5.44 1.61
C THR A 23 7.83 -4.84 1.15
N ALA A 24 7.79 -3.83 0.29
CA ALA A 24 8.97 -3.15 -0.23
C ALA A 24 8.78 -1.63 -0.26
N LEU A 25 9.82 -0.88 0.11
CA LEU A 25 9.93 0.53 -0.23
C LEU A 25 10.51 0.62 -1.65
N ARG A 26 9.79 1.29 -2.56
CA ARG A 26 10.14 1.43 -3.98
C ARG A 26 10.23 2.90 -4.36
N GLY A 27 10.77 3.14 -5.56
CA GLY A 27 10.95 4.49 -6.10
C GLY A 27 12.18 5.20 -5.55
N SER A 28 12.30 6.49 -5.89
CA SER A 28 13.38 7.34 -5.40
C SER A 28 12.92 8.81 -5.35
N GLY A 29 13.45 9.57 -4.40
CA GLY A 29 13.10 10.99 -4.31
C GLY A 29 11.65 11.20 -3.88
N SER A 30 11.01 12.19 -4.49
CA SER A 30 9.59 12.51 -4.32
C SER A 30 8.64 11.44 -4.90
N ALA A 31 9.15 10.47 -5.65
CA ALA A 31 8.37 9.37 -6.21
C ALA A 31 8.58 8.07 -5.42
N SER A 32 8.88 8.17 -4.12
CA SER A 32 9.04 7.01 -3.24
C SER A 32 7.68 6.56 -2.70
N PHE A 33 7.47 5.24 -2.61
CA PHE A 33 6.23 4.64 -2.16
C PHE A 33 6.46 3.28 -1.49
N VAL A 34 5.55 2.88 -0.61
CA VAL A 34 5.52 1.52 -0.05
C VAL A 34 4.62 0.68 -0.94
N TYR A 35 5.12 -0.45 -1.41
CA TYR A 35 4.33 -1.47 -2.10
C TYR A 35 4.22 -2.71 -1.23
N VAL A 36 3.03 -3.29 -1.14
CA VAL A 36 2.81 -4.55 -0.42
C VAL A 36 1.82 -5.44 -1.14
N GLN A 37 2.06 -6.75 -1.10
CA GLN A 37 1.18 -7.77 -1.67
C GLN A 37 0.92 -8.89 -0.66
N ALA A 38 -0.31 -9.38 -0.62
CA ALA A 38 -0.72 -10.56 0.15
C ALA A 38 -2.09 -11.05 -0.33
N ASN A 39 -2.34 -12.36 -0.24
CA ASN A 39 -3.66 -12.98 -0.49
C ASN A 39 -4.31 -12.58 -1.83
N GLY A 40 -3.52 -12.50 -2.91
CA GLY A 40 -4.05 -12.10 -4.22
C GLY A 40 -4.50 -10.65 -4.28
N ARG A 41 -3.97 -9.79 -3.41
CA ARG A 41 -4.23 -8.35 -3.35
C ARG A 41 -2.93 -7.58 -3.19
N ALA A 42 -2.89 -6.36 -3.72
CA ALA A 42 -1.78 -5.44 -3.57
C ALA A 42 -2.27 -4.07 -3.11
N ALA A 43 -1.37 -3.32 -2.49
CA ALA A 43 -1.57 -1.92 -2.16
C ALA A 43 -0.27 -1.13 -2.29
N GLU A 44 -0.40 0.15 -2.63
CA GLU A 44 0.67 1.12 -2.66
C GLU A 44 0.33 2.28 -1.74
N ALA A 45 1.32 2.82 -1.05
CA ALA A 45 1.19 4.05 -0.29
C ALA A 45 2.29 5.04 -0.67
N SER A 46 1.88 6.20 -1.16
CA SER A 46 2.76 7.32 -1.46
C SER A 46 2.40 8.53 -0.59
N ILE A 47 3.31 9.49 -0.47
CA ILE A 47 3.05 10.75 0.25
C ILE A 47 2.99 11.89 -0.75
N ASP A 48 1.86 12.59 -0.77
CA ASP A 48 1.71 13.84 -1.52
C ASP A 48 0.96 14.87 -0.67
N ASN A 49 1.46 16.11 -0.68
CA ASN A 49 0.90 17.25 0.06
C ASN A 49 0.55 16.93 1.53
N ASP A 50 1.50 16.34 2.25
CA ASP A 50 1.38 15.91 3.67
C ASP A 50 0.30 14.87 3.97
N ALA A 51 -0.29 14.23 2.95
CA ALA A 51 -1.22 13.13 3.10
C ALA A 51 -0.64 11.83 2.54
N VAL A 52 -1.18 10.71 3.01
CA VAL A 52 -0.90 9.40 2.42
C VAL A 52 -1.96 9.09 1.38
N TRP A 53 -1.54 8.88 0.14
CA TRP A 53 -2.37 8.34 -0.92
C TRP A 53 -2.14 6.85 -1.01
N ILE A 54 -3.25 6.11 -1.04
CA ILE A 54 -3.24 4.65 -1.04
C ILE A 54 -4.00 4.18 -2.26
N GLU A 55 -3.36 3.33 -3.05
CA GLU A 55 -3.98 2.65 -4.18
C GLU A 55 -4.10 1.16 -3.85
N PHE A 56 -5.22 0.55 -4.24
CA PHE A 56 -5.52 -0.85 -3.97
C PHE A 56 -5.80 -1.59 -5.26
N TRP A 57 -5.27 -2.81 -5.37
CA TRP A 57 -5.47 -3.71 -6.50
C TRP A 57 -5.76 -5.13 -6.04
N ASP A 58 -6.49 -5.87 -6.86
CA ASP A 58 -6.38 -7.32 -6.85
C ASP A 58 -5.05 -7.69 -7.53
N ALA A 59 -4.24 -8.51 -6.88
CA ALA A 59 -3.00 -9.01 -7.46
C ALA A 59 -3.35 -10.15 -8.41
N VAL A 60 -3.61 -9.80 -9.66
CA VAL A 60 -3.69 -10.75 -10.76
C VAL A 60 -2.30 -11.26 -11.15
N VAL A 61 -2.26 -12.49 -11.65
CA VAL A 61 -1.05 -13.17 -12.10
C VAL A 61 -0.58 -12.67 -13.47
N ASP A 62 -1.37 -11.82 -14.16
CA ASP A 62 -1.06 -11.31 -15.50
C ASP A 62 -0.52 -9.87 -15.47
N ASP A 63 0.50 -9.66 -16.32
CA ASP A 63 1.37 -8.47 -16.47
C ASP A 63 0.65 -7.19 -16.99
N ASP A 64 -0.68 -7.22 -17.12
CA ASP A 64 -1.43 -6.06 -17.59
C ASP A 64 -1.69 -5.07 -16.45
N PRO A 65 -1.36 -3.78 -16.63
CA PRO A 65 -1.62 -2.77 -15.61
C PRO A 65 -3.14 -2.56 -15.47
N ILE A 66 -3.72 -3.16 -14.42
CA ILE A 66 -5.11 -2.93 -14.05
C ILE A 66 -5.19 -1.60 -13.28
N PRO A 67 -6.14 -0.71 -13.61
CA PRO A 67 -6.40 0.47 -12.79
C PRO A 67 -6.69 0.07 -11.34
N SER A 68 -6.31 0.90 -10.37
CA SER A 68 -6.63 0.64 -8.97
C SER A 68 -8.13 0.44 -8.81
N VAL A 69 -8.53 -0.65 -8.16
CA VAL A 69 -9.94 -0.93 -7.89
C VAL A 69 -10.50 0.03 -6.85
N ARG A 70 -9.61 0.66 -6.06
CA ARG A 70 -9.95 1.65 -5.05
C ARG A 70 -8.74 2.54 -4.77
N GLU A 71 -9.02 3.81 -4.50
CA GLU A 71 -8.06 4.76 -3.94
C GLU A 71 -8.57 5.27 -2.59
N LYS A 72 -7.65 5.65 -1.69
CA LYS A 72 -7.98 6.31 -0.43
C LYS A 72 -6.90 7.28 0.00
N LYS A 73 -7.32 8.44 0.49
CA LYS A 73 -6.45 9.42 1.13
C LYS A 73 -6.64 9.38 2.65
N VAL A 74 -5.54 9.34 3.40
CA VAL A 74 -5.51 9.42 4.87
C VAL A 74 -4.42 10.37 5.33
N ASN A 75 -4.46 10.80 6.59
CA ASN A 75 -3.56 11.85 7.07
C ASN A 75 -2.38 11.32 7.88
N THR A 76 -2.44 10.06 8.33
CA THR A 76 -1.42 9.47 9.21
C THR A 76 -0.87 8.15 8.67
N ALA A 77 0.34 7.79 9.13
CA ALA A 77 0.91 6.48 8.84
C ALA A 77 0.07 5.33 9.43
N ASP A 78 -0.48 5.53 10.64
CA ASP A 78 -1.30 4.54 11.35
C ASP A 78 -2.62 4.23 10.66
N GLU A 79 -3.31 5.24 10.14
CA GLU A 79 -4.49 5.03 9.29
C GLU A 79 -4.10 4.26 8.03
N ALA A 80 -2.98 4.62 7.39
CA ALA A 80 -2.55 3.99 6.16
C ALA A 80 -2.23 2.50 6.34
N GLN A 81 -1.42 2.14 7.34
CA GLN A 81 -1.12 0.73 7.62
C GLN A 81 -2.38 -0.08 7.97
N THR A 82 -3.37 0.55 8.61
CA THR A 82 -4.63 -0.10 9.00
C THR A 82 -5.48 -0.39 7.77
N GLU A 83 -5.70 0.61 6.90
CA GLU A 83 -6.47 0.44 5.67
C GLU A 83 -5.83 -0.58 4.73
N ILE A 84 -4.51 -0.54 4.59
CA ILE A 84 -3.74 -1.50 3.79
C ILE A 84 -3.88 -2.91 4.37
N ALA A 85 -3.68 -3.09 5.67
CA ALA A 85 -3.83 -4.41 6.29
C ALA A 85 -5.27 -4.95 6.15
N CYS A 86 -6.29 -4.11 6.33
CA CYS A 86 -7.69 -4.50 6.13
C CYS A 86 -7.96 -4.92 4.68
N TRP A 87 -7.43 -4.20 3.70
CA TRP A 87 -7.55 -4.57 2.30
C TRP A 87 -6.91 -5.94 2.02
N LEU A 88 -5.66 -6.15 2.45
CA LEU A 88 -4.91 -7.37 2.20
C LEU A 88 -5.45 -8.60 2.93
N LEU A 89 -6.13 -8.41 4.06
CA LEU A 89 -6.73 -9.50 4.85
C LEU A 89 -8.20 -9.76 4.50
N SER A 90 -8.82 -8.91 3.70
CA SER A 90 -10.15 -9.21 3.16
C SER A 90 -10.05 -10.41 2.22
N VAL A 91 -11.07 -11.27 2.22
CA VAL A 91 -11.27 -12.19 1.09
C VAL A 91 -11.64 -11.39 -0.17
N GLY A 92 -10.96 -11.65 -1.29
CA GLY A 92 -11.46 -11.28 -2.63
C GLY A 92 -12.94 -11.66 -2.73
N ALA A 93 -13.79 -10.80 -3.30
CA ALA A 93 -15.20 -11.10 -3.52
C ALA A 93 -15.37 -12.14 -4.65
N GLY A 94 -14.70 -13.29 -4.54
CA GLY A 94 -14.56 -14.30 -5.58
C GLY A 94 -14.37 -15.71 -5.02
N GLY A 95 -15.08 -16.04 -3.94
CA GLY A 95 -15.08 -17.39 -3.38
C GLY A 95 -16.39 -17.68 -2.67
N ASP A 96 -17.41 -18.05 -3.43
CA ASP A 96 -18.34 -19.16 -3.18
C ASP A 96 -19.35 -19.17 -4.36
N GLU A 97 -19.04 -20.02 -5.36
CA GLU A 97 -20.05 -20.62 -6.24
C GLU A 97 -20.81 -21.73 -5.50
#